data_AF-A0A920F1E1-F1
#
_entry.id   AF-A0A920F1E1-F1
#
_cell.length_a   1.000
_cell.length_b   1.000
_cell.length_c   1.000
_cell.angle_alpha   90.00
_cell.angle_beta   90.00
_cell.angle_gamma   90.00
#
_symmetry.space_group_name_H-M   'P 1'
#
loop_
_entity.id
_entity.type
_entity.pdbx_description
1 polymer ?
#
loop_
_entity_poly.entity_id
_entity_poly.type
_entity_poly.pdbx_seq_one_letter_code
_entity_poly.pdbx_strand_id
1 'polypeptide(L)'
;MISAATAATAVLMVTLVKAYGLQYLLATTVLAGLLQIIAGLLRFGNLMRFVSKSVLTGFVNALAILIFLAQIPELIGVPILTYGMVILAYLSFIFCQR
;
A
#
# COMPACT_ATOMS: atom_id res chain seq x y z
N MET A 1 11.28 1.29 13.91
CA MET A 1 10.40 1.19 12.74
C MET A 1 9.24 2.15 12.95
N ILE A 2 8.85 2.93 11.95
CA ILE A 2 7.67 3.81 12.02
C ILE A 2 6.45 2.99 11.58
N SER A 3 5.40 2.98 12.40
CA SER A 3 4.13 2.33 12.05
C SER A 3 3.16 3.35 11.46
N ALA A 4 2.71 3.12 10.24
CA ALA A 4 1.77 3.98 9.51
C ALA A 4 0.98 3.16 8.48
N ALA A 5 -0.03 3.78 7.86
CA ALA A 5 -0.78 3.16 6.76
C ALA A 5 0.14 2.93 5.55
N THR A 6 0.18 1.71 5.03
CA THR A 6 1.00 1.35 3.86
C THR A 6 0.12 1.06 2.65
N ALA A 7 0.66 1.32 1.45
CA ALA A 7 -0.01 1.00 0.20
C ALA A 7 -0.36 -0.50 0.08
N ALA A 8 0.50 -1.38 0.62
CA ALA A 8 0.26 -2.83 0.67
C ALA A 8 -1.09 -3.19 1.29
N THR A 9 -1.41 -2.54 2.41
CA THR A 9 -2.69 -2.77 3.11
C THR A 9 -3.84 -2.03 2.44
N ALA A 10 -3.61 -0.83 1.89
CA ALA A 10 -4.66 0.00 1.30
C ALA A 10 -5.31 -0.65 0.07
N VAL A 11 -4.53 -1.29 -0.81
CA VAL A 11 -5.05 -1.93 -2.03
C VAL A 11 -6.12 -3.00 -1.72
N LEU A 12 -5.94 -3.76 -0.64
CA LEU A 12 -6.91 -4.78 -0.21
C LEU A 12 -8.15 -4.15 0.43
N MET A 13 -7.98 -3.03 1.14
CA MET A 13 -9.06 -2.35 1.84
C MET A 13 -9.99 -1.61 0.88
N VAL A 14 -9.47 -1.05 -0.22
CA VAL A 14 -10.28 -0.35 -1.23
C VAL A 14 -11.33 -1.27 -1.84
N THR A 15 -10.96 -2.50 -2.19
CA THR A 15 -11.90 -3.47 -2.77
C THR A 15 -12.94 -3.93 -1.75
N LEU A 16 -12.54 -4.12 -0.48
CA LEU A 16 -13.44 -4.45 0.61
C LEU A 16 -14.49 -3.35 0.84
N VAL A 17 -14.07 -2.08 0.93
CA VAL A 17 -14.99 -0.94 1.13
C VAL A 17 -15.94 -0.80 -0.04
N LYS A 18 -15.46 -0.99 -1.27
CA LYS A 18 -16.31 -0.93 -2.46
C LYS A 18 -17.41 -1.98 -2.45
N ALA A 19 -17.15 -3.16 -1.86
CA ALA A 19 -18.12 -4.26 -1.82
C ALA A 19 -19.04 -4.23 -0.59
N TYR A 20 -18.54 -3.86 0.59
CA TYR A 20 -19.25 -4.01 1.87
C TYR A 20 -19.40 -2.71 2.68
N GLY A 21 -18.79 -1.61 2.24
CA GLY A 21 -18.83 -0.32 2.92
C GLY A 21 -17.75 -0.13 4.01
N LEU A 22 -17.76 1.06 4.61
CA LEU A 22 -16.73 1.50 5.55
C LEU A 22 -16.75 0.73 6.88
N GLN A 23 -17.93 0.34 7.34
CA GLN A 23 -18.11 -0.36 8.61
C GLN A 23 -17.34 -1.69 8.62
N TYR A 24 -17.32 -2.39 7.49
CA TYR A 24 -16.59 -3.64 7.35
C TYR A 24 -15.08 -3.45 7.32
N LEU A 25 -14.58 -2.30 6.85
CA LEU A 25 -13.14 -1.97 6.94
C LEU A 25 -12.70 -1.87 8.40
N LEU A 26 -13.48 -1.17 9.23
CA LEU A 26 -13.18 -1.02 10.66
C LEU A 26 -13.23 -2.38 11.37
N ALA A 27 -14.29 -3.17 11.13
CA ALA A 27 -14.42 -4.51 11.68
C ALA A 27 -13.24 -5.42 11.27
N THR A 28 -12.86 -5.40 9.99
CA THR A 28 -11.74 -6.20 9.46
C THR A 28 -10.41 -5.76 10.05
N THR A 29 -10.20 -4.47 10.27
CA THR A 29 -8.95 -3.95 10.85
C THR A 29 -8.80 -4.36 12.31
N VAL A 30 -9.89 -4.29 13.09
CA VAL A 30 -9.92 -4.80 14.47
C VAL A 30 -9.65 -6.30 14.49
N LEU A 31 -10.29 -7.07 13.61
CA LEU A 31 -10.07 -8.51 13.49
C LEU A 31 -8.62 -8.83 13.11
N ALA A 32 -8.03 -8.11 12.16
CA ALA A 32 -6.65 -8.28 11.74
C ALA A 32 -5.67 -8.03 12.89
N GLY A 33 -5.90 -6.98 13.69
CA GLY A 33 -5.09 -6.72 14.90
C GLY A 33 -5.21 -7.84 15.92
N LEU A 34 -6.41 -8.38 16.11
CA LEU A 34 -6.65 -9.49 17.03
C LEU A 34 -5.95 -10.78 16.56
N LEU A 35 -5.99 -11.07 15.26
CA LEU A 35 -5.24 -12.17 14.65
C LEU A 35 -3.72 -11.97 14.78
N GLN A 36 -3.21 -10.74 14.65
CA GLN A 36 -1.79 -10.44 14.86
C GLN A 36 -1.35 -10.71 16.30
N ILE A 37 -2.17 -10.34 17.29
CA ILE A 37 -1.89 -10.63 18.71
C ILE A 37 -1.81 -12.14 18.93
N ILE A 38 -2.79 -12.90 18.42
CA ILE A 38 -2.82 -14.37 18.55
C ILE A 38 -1.59 -14.99 17.86
N ALA A 39 -1.25 -14.55 16.64
CA ALA A 39 -0.07 -15.03 15.92
C ALA A 39 1.24 -14.72 16.67
N GLY A 40 1.30 -13.57 17.35
CA GLY A 40 2.40 -13.19 18.24
C GLY A 40 2.55 -14.12 19.44
N LEU A 41 1.43 -14.45 20.10
CA LEU A 41 1.38 -15.41 21.22
C LEU A 41 1.82 -16.82 20.79
N LEU A 42 1.42 -17.25 19.59
CA LEU A 42 1.82 -18.53 18.98
C LEU A 42 3.24 -18.52 18.38
N ARG A 43 3.95 -17.38 18.44
CA ARG A 43 5.32 -17.20 17.91
C ARG A 43 5.46 -17.54 16.43
N PHE A 44 4.45 -17.22 15.63
CA PHE A 44 4.44 -17.43 14.17
C PHE A 44 5.51 -16.62 13.41
N GLY A 45 6.22 -15.70 14.08
CA GLY A 45 7.39 -15.03 13.50
C GLY A 45 8.44 -16.00 12.95
N ASN A 46 8.62 -17.17 13.59
CA ASN A 46 9.54 -18.20 13.10
C ASN A 46 9.05 -18.89 11.82
N LEU A 47 7.75 -18.85 11.50
CA LEU A 47 7.20 -19.42 10.27
C LEU A 47 7.41 -18.50 9.07
N MET A 48 7.58 -17.19 9.28
CA MET A 48 7.82 -16.25 8.18
C MET A 48 9.10 -16.57 7.37
N ARG A 49 10.05 -17.30 7.96
CA ARG A 49 11.25 -17.77 7.26
C ARG A 49 10.96 -18.77 6.12
N PHE A 50 9.80 -19.41 6.12
CA PHE A 50 9.38 -20.33 5.07
C PHE A 50 8.75 -19.61 3.87
N VAL A 51 8.48 -18.31 3.98
CA VAL A 51 8.01 -17.52 2.84
C VAL A 51 9.18 -17.31 1.88
N SER A 52 9.03 -17.81 0.66
CA SER A 52 10.07 -17.68 -0.38
C SER A 52 10.36 -16.21 -0.70
N LYS A 53 11.64 -15.86 -0.84
CA LYS A 53 12.07 -14.53 -1.28
C LYS A 53 11.43 -14.13 -2.61
N SER A 54 11.22 -15.08 -3.53
CA SER A 54 10.59 -14.81 -4.82
C SER A 54 9.15 -14.31 -4.68
N VAL A 55 8.40 -14.81 -3.68
CA VAL A 55 7.02 -14.35 -3.41
C VAL A 55 7.05 -12.92 -2.89
N LEU A 56 7.97 -12.62 -1.98
CA LEU A 56 8.11 -11.28 -1.41
C LEU A 56 8.50 -10.25 -2.48
N THR A 57 9.49 -10.57 -3.32
CA THR A 57 9.92 -9.69 -4.42
C THR A 57 8.80 -9.52 -5.46
N GLY A 58 8.10 -10.61 -5.81
CA GLY A 58 6.96 -10.55 -6.72
C GLY A 58 5.83 -9.65 -6.18
N PHE A 59 5.52 -9.77 -4.89
CA PHE A 59 4.54 -8.94 -4.20
C PHE A 59 4.93 -7.46 -4.24
N VAL A 60 6.18 -7.11 -3.92
CA VAL A 60 6.66 -5.72 -3.94
C VAL A 60 6.65 -5.14 -5.36
N ASN A 61 7.04 -5.92 -6.37
CA ASN A 61 6.99 -5.50 -7.77
C ASN A 61 5.55 -5.24 -8.24
N ALA A 62 4.62 -6.15 -7.93
CA ALA A 62 3.20 -5.99 -8.24
C ALA A 62 2.62 -4.76 -7.53
N LEU A 63 3.00 -4.53 -6.27
CA LEU A 63 2.58 -3.36 -5.50
C LEU A 63 3.08 -2.06 -6.13
N ALA A 64 4.34 -1.99 -6.58
CA ALA A 64 4.89 -0.81 -7.25
C ALA A 64 4.12 -0.50 -8.54
N ILE A 65 3.81 -1.53 -9.34
CA ILE A 65 3.01 -1.41 -10.56
C ILE A 65 1.59 -0.93 -10.21
N LEU A 66 0.94 -1.51 -9.19
CA LEU A 66 -0.40 -1.11 -8.77
C LEU A 66 -0.47 0.34 -8.31
N ILE A 67 0.51 0.83 -7.54
CA ILE A 67 0.58 2.24 -7.15
C ILE A 67 0.69 3.12 -8.39
N PHE A 68 1.59 2.79 -9.32
CA PHE A 68 1.78 3.55 -10.55
C PHE A 68 0.49 3.61 -11.38
N LEU A 69 -0.16 2.46 -11.58
CA LEU A 69 -1.44 2.38 -12.30
C LEU A 69 -2.55 3.18 -11.60
N ALA A 70 -2.58 3.20 -10.27
CA ALA A 70 -3.57 3.96 -9.51
C ALA A 70 -3.45 5.48 -9.70
N GLN A 71 -2.28 5.99 -10.10
CA GLN A 71 -2.08 7.42 -10.38
C GLN A 71 -2.49 7.83 -11.80
N ILE A 72 -2.52 6.90 -12.77
CA ILE A 72 -2.80 7.23 -14.18
C ILE A 72 -4.16 7.92 -14.38
N PRO A 73 -5.28 7.47 -13.77
CA PRO A 73 -6.57 8.12 -13.92
C PRO A 73 -6.57 9.59 -13.44
N GLU A 74 -5.74 9.91 -12.45
CA GLU A 74 -5.62 11.27 -11.88
C GLU A 74 -4.92 12.24 -12.84
N LEU A 75 -4.29 11.73 -13.90
CA LEU A 75 -3.59 12.52 -14.92
C LEU A 75 -4.38 12.68 -16.23
N ILE A 76 -5.64 12.23 -16.29
CA ILE A 76 -6.48 12.32 -17.48
C ILE A 76 -7.43 13.52 -17.37
N GLY A 77 -7.43 14.41 -18.37
CA GLY A 77 -8.39 15.52 -18.45
C GLY A 77 -8.14 16.67 -17.46
N VAL A 78 -6.94 16.75 -16.89
CA VAL A 78 -6.55 17.79 -15.92
C VAL A 78 -5.96 19.04 -16.59
N PRO A 79 -6.02 20.21 -15.92
CA PRO A 79 -5.42 21.45 -16.42
C PRO A 79 -3.93 21.31 -16.74
N ILE A 80 -3.45 22.09 -17.71
CA ILE A 80 -2.03 22.09 -18.12
C ILE A 80 -1.09 22.39 -16.93
N LEU A 81 -1.58 23.15 -15.94
CA LEU A 81 -0.86 23.49 -14.72
C LEU A 81 -0.50 22.24 -13.89
N THR A 82 -1.39 21.23 -13.85
CA THR A 82 -1.18 19.99 -13.10
C THR A 82 0.04 19.23 -13.61
N TYR A 83 0.23 19.14 -14.93
CA TYR A 83 1.43 18.53 -15.52
C TYR A 83 2.70 19.30 -15.14
N GLY A 84 2.64 20.64 -15.11
CA GLY A 84 3.74 21.47 -14.64
C GLY A 84 4.11 21.20 -13.18
N MET A 85 3.11 21.07 -12.30
CA MET A 85 3.33 20.74 -10.89
C MET A 85 3.92 19.34 -10.69
N VAL A 86 3.48 18.34 -11.46
CA VAL A 86 4.04 16.98 -11.40
C VAL A 86 5.51 16.97 -11.80
N ILE A 87 5.89 17.68 -12.85
CA ILE A 87 7.29 17.79 -13.30
C ILE A 87 8.14 18.52 -12.24
N LEU A 88 7.65 19.62 -11.69
CA LEU A 88 8.33 20.34 -10.62
C LEU A 88 8.51 19.49 -9.35
N ALA A 89 7.48 18.72 -8.97
CA ALA A 89 7.57 17.80 -7.84
C ALA A 89 8.66 16.73 -8.08
N TYR A 90 8.67 16.11 -9.26
CA TYR A 90 9.70 15.12 -9.62
C TYR A 90 11.11 15.73 -9.63
N LEU A 91 11.27 16.94 -10.18
CA LEU A 91 12.55 17.65 -10.20
C LEU A 91 13.02 18.01 -8.78
N SER A 92 12.11 18.50 -7.93
CA SER A 92 12.41 18.83 -6.53
C SER A 92 12.85 17.59 -5.74
N PHE A 93 12.23 16.43 -5.99
CA PHE A 93 12.60 15.18 -5.35
C PHE A 93 14.00 14.72 -5.77
N ILE A 94 14.36 14.85 -7.05
CA ILE A 94 15.71 14.55 -7.54
C ILE A 94 16.77 15.47 -6.90
N PHE A 95 16.49 16.77 -6.80
CA PHE A 95 17.43 17.72 -6.19
C PHE A 95 17.57 17.53 -4.67
N CYS A 96 16.50 17.16 -3.97
CA CYS A 96 16.51 16.94 -2.52
C CYS A 96 17.19 15.61 -2.10
N GLN A 97 17.32 14.65 -3.03
CA GLN A 97 18.00 13.37 -2.79
C GLN A 97 19.50 13.40 -3.08
N ARG A 98 20.04 14.54 -3.54
CA ARG A 98 21.48 14.79 -3.65
C ARG A 98 22.01 15.53 -2.43
#